data_AF-A0A2E8U0V4-F1
#
_entry.id   AF-A0A2E8U0V4-F1
#
_cell.length_a   1.000
_cell.length_b   1.000
_cell.length_c   1.000
_cell.angle_alpha   90.00
_cell.angle_beta   90.00
_cell.angle_gamma   90.00
#
_symmetry.space_group_name_H-M   'P 1'
#
loop_
_entity.id
_entity.type
_entity.pdbx_description
1 polymer ?
#
loop_
_entity_poly.entity_id
_entity_poly.type
_entity_poly.pdbx_seq_one_letter_code
_entity_poly.pdbx_strand_id
1 'polypeptide(L)'
;PLSLPPEYGLRPPAPGESRPQKVSPMDQAREAILGKNAARTAASPTTVNAGSPGLQALITRTGANKAEPGIRRLVNQESSVLADEDQIFVNKLIFWVDDKSNPGIVVDAKKEQKRIMSNQALGKPINEGEIPEVKRKKARKGLLDF
;
A
#
# COMPACT_ATOMS: atom_id res chain seq x y z
N PRO A 1 -77.68 -12.22 15.57
CA PRO A 1 -76.78 -13.37 15.83
C PRO A 1 -75.34 -12.91 15.60
N LEU A 2 -74.45 -13.05 16.58
CA LEU A 2 -73.05 -12.63 16.47
C LEU A 2 -72.26 -13.68 15.68
N SER A 3 -71.79 -13.33 14.48
CA SER A 3 -70.97 -14.19 13.64
C SER A 3 -69.50 -14.11 14.07
N LEU A 4 -68.95 -15.22 14.56
CA LEU A 4 -67.53 -15.37 14.86
C LEU A 4 -66.74 -15.47 13.53
N PRO A 5 -65.61 -14.76 13.35
CA PRO A 5 -64.78 -14.90 12.16
C PRO A 5 -64.09 -16.26 12.11
N PRO A 6 -63.69 -16.75 10.92
CA PRO A 6 -63.01 -18.03 10.78
C PRO A 6 -61.67 -17.99 11.50
N GLU A 7 -61.43 -18.96 12.38
CA GLU A 7 -60.17 -19.17 13.09
C GLU A 7 -59.03 -19.37 12.09
N TYR A 8 -58.18 -18.36 11.93
CA TYR A 8 -56.90 -18.52 11.25
C TYR A 8 -55.97 -19.26 12.20
N GLY A 9 -55.99 -20.59 12.11
CA GLY A 9 -55.01 -21.47 12.74
C GLY A 9 -53.62 -21.24 12.16
N LEU A 10 -53.01 -20.09 12.46
CA LEU A 10 -51.58 -19.92 12.27
C LEU A 10 -50.90 -20.82 13.29
N ARG A 11 -50.33 -21.91 12.78
CA ARG A 11 -49.58 -22.85 13.59
C ARG A 11 -48.44 -22.07 14.28
N PRO A 12 -48.35 -22.07 15.62
CA PRO A 12 -47.26 -21.38 16.31
C PRO A 12 -45.93 -21.99 15.85
N PRO A 13 -44.90 -21.16 15.60
CA PRO A 13 -43.61 -21.66 15.14
C PRO A 13 -43.02 -22.62 16.17
N ALA A 14 -42.41 -23.70 15.70
CA ALA A 14 -41.82 -24.71 16.58
C ALA A 14 -40.72 -24.05 17.46
N PRO A 15 -40.73 -24.26 18.79
CA PRO A 15 -39.69 -23.73 19.66
C PRO A 15 -38.32 -24.30 19.25
N GLY A 16 -37.39 -23.43 18.85
CA GLY A 16 -36.00 -23.80 18.53
C GLY A 16 -35.62 -23.80 17.05
N GLU A 17 -36.57 -23.61 16.12
CA GLU A 17 -36.24 -23.50 14.70
C GLU A 17 -35.56 -22.16 14.36
N SER A 18 -34.58 -22.17 13.45
CA SER A 18 -33.84 -20.96 13.10
C SER A 18 -34.78 -19.96 12.42
N ARG A 19 -35.03 -18.81 13.06
CA ARG A 19 -35.86 -17.77 12.47
C ARG A 19 -35.19 -17.26 11.17
N PRO A 20 -35.86 -17.29 10.02
CA PRO A 20 -35.30 -16.82 8.74
C PRO A 20 -34.98 -15.30 8.74
N GLN A 21 -35.41 -14.58 9.77
CA GLN A 21 -35.23 -13.14 9.94
C GLN A 21 -33.99 -12.74 10.78
N LYS A 22 -33.14 -13.69 11.21
CA LYS A 22 -31.87 -13.35 11.88
C LYS A 22 -30.81 -12.97 10.85
N VAL A 23 -30.98 -11.83 10.20
CA VAL A 23 -29.85 -11.16 9.55
C VAL A 23 -29.00 -10.53 10.65
N SER A 24 -27.70 -10.81 10.66
CA SER A 24 -26.78 -10.17 11.61
C SER A 24 -26.81 -8.65 11.38
N PRO A 25 -26.87 -7.81 12.44
CA PRO A 25 -26.82 -6.35 12.29
C PRO A 25 -25.58 -5.88 11.50
N MET A 26 -24.48 -6.60 11.64
CA MET A 26 -23.25 -6.37 10.87
C MET A 26 -23.44 -6.60 9.37
N ASP A 27 -24.17 -7.65 8.99
CA ASP A 27 -24.42 -7.97 7.59
C ASP A 27 -25.43 -6.99 6.97
N GLN A 28 -26.43 -6.57 7.74
CA GLN A 28 -27.38 -5.54 7.32
C GLN A 28 -26.69 -4.17 7.15
N ALA A 29 -25.79 -3.79 8.05
CA ALA A 29 -25.01 -2.57 7.92
C ALA A 29 -24.07 -2.62 6.72
N ARG A 30 -23.40 -3.75 6.49
CA ARG A 30 -22.53 -3.95 5.32
C ARG A 30 -23.30 -3.85 4.01
N GLU A 31 -24.50 -4.43 3.94
CA GLU A 31 -25.37 -4.33 2.76
C GLU A 31 -25.87 -2.89 2.52
N ALA A 32 -26.21 -2.15 3.58
CA ALA A 32 -26.62 -0.75 3.49
C ALA A 32 -25.49 0.17 3.00
N ILE A 33 -24.26 -0.05 3.46
CA ILE A 33 -23.10 0.78 3.10
C ILE A 33 -22.58 0.45 1.70
N LEU A 34 -22.50 -0.84 1.35
CA LEU A 34 -21.79 -1.30 0.15
C LEU A 34 -22.75 -1.69 -1.00
N GLY A 35 -24.06 -1.76 -0.71
CA GLY A 35 -25.08 -2.24 -1.62
C GLY A 35 -25.03 -3.76 -1.81
N LYS A 36 -26.20 -4.37 -2.09
CA LYS A 36 -26.46 -5.82 -2.34
C LYS A 36 -25.59 -6.51 -3.41
N ASN A 37 -24.66 -5.78 -4.02
CA ASN A 37 -23.77 -6.26 -5.07
C ASN A 37 -22.33 -6.49 -4.58
N ALA A 38 -21.97 -6.08 -3.36
CA ALA A 38 -20.60 -6.14 -2.90
C ALA A 38 -20.08 -7.55 -2.56
N ALA A 39 -20.98 -8.46 -2.18
CA ALA A 39 -20.59 -9.85 -1.94
C ALA A 39 -20.39 -10.65 -3.24
N ARG A 40 -20.78 -10.11 -4.40
CA ARG A 40 -20.68 -10.78 -5.71
C ARG A 40 -19.52 -10.31 -6.58
N THR A 41 -18.70 -9.37 -6.13
CA THR A 41 -17.64 -8.74 -6.94
C THR A 41 -16.25 -9.32 -6.75
N ALA A 42 -16.07 -10.35 -5.90
CA ALA A 42 -14.73 -10.91 -5.66
C ALA A 42 -14.24 -11.88 -6.75
N ALA A 43 -15.09 -12.38 -7.67
CA ALA A 43 -14.65 -13.44 -8.59
C ALA A 43 -15.45 -13.57 -9.90
N SER A 44 -15.96 -12.49 -10.49
CA SER A 44 -16.47 -12.59 -11.87
C SER A 44 -16.16 -11.34 -12.67
N PRO A 45 -15.59 -11.48 -13.88
CA PRO A 45 -15.49 -10.36 -14.79
C PRO A 45 -16.92 -9.90 -15.06
N THR A 46 -17.26 -8.70 -14.58
CA THR A 46 -18.54 -8.06 -14.83
C THR A 46 -18.74 -8.00 -16.34
N THR A 47 -19.50 -8.95 -16.89
CA THR A 47 -20.06 -8.83 -18.22
C THR A 47 -20.97 -7.62 -18.16
N VAL A 48 -20.52 -6.51 -18.72
CA VAL A 48 -21.17 -5.18 -18.71
C VAL A 48 -22.51 -5.13 -19.48
N ASN A 49 -23.07 -6.30 -19.81
CA ASN A 49 -24.16 -6.45 -20.78
C ASN A 49 -25.57 -6.40 -20.16
N ALA A 50 -25.71 -6.18 -18.86
CA ALA A 50 -27.01 -6.09 -18.18
C ALA A 50 -27.44 -4.65 -17.83
N GLY A 51 -27.10 -3.68 -18.68
CA GLY A 51 -27.42 -2.25 -18.48
C GLY A 51 -28.62 -1.77 -19.31
N SER A 52 -29.33 -0.73 -18.83
CA SER A 52 -30.33 -0.02 -19.64
C SER A 52 -29.69 0.60 -20.90
N PRO A 53 -30.46 0.89 -21.96
CA PRO A 53 -29.93 1.48 -23.19
C PRO A 53 -29.15 2.78 -22.95
N GLY A 54 -29.60 3.61 -22.01
CA GLY A 54 -28.89 4.84 -21.62
C GLY A 54 -27.53 4.58 -20.97
N LEU A 55 -27.42 3.53 -20.14
CA LEU A 55 -26.15 3.14 -19.54
C LEU A 55 -25.17 2.63 -20.61
N GLN A 56 -25.65 1.86 -21.59
CA GLN A 56 -24.82 1.40 -22.70
C GLN A 56 -24.28 2.56 -23.54
N ALA A 57 -25.12 3.57 -23.80
CA ALA A 57 -24.70 4.78 -24.48
C ALA A 57 -23.61 5.53 -23.69
N LEU A 58 -23.76 5.62 -22.36
CA LEU A 58 -22.76 6.24 -21.48
C LEU A 58 -21.44 5.46 -21.49
N ILE A 59 -21.48 4.14 -21.32
CA ILE A 59 -20.30 3.27 -21.33
C ILE A 59 -19.54 3.38 -22.66
N THR A 60 -20.27 3.42 -23.77
CA THR A 60 -19.69 3.57 -25.11
C THR A 60 -19.05 4.96 -25.26
N ARG A 61 -19.70 6.00 -24.77
CA ARG A 61 -19.19 7.37 -24.81
C ARG A 61 -17.96 7.59 -23.93
N THR A 62 -17.90 6.96 -22.75
CA THR A 62 -16.75 7.04 -21.85
C THR A 62 -15.62 6.08 -22.23
N GLY A 63 -15.84 5.18 -23.18
CA GLY A 63 -14.86 4.17 -23.58
C GLY A 63 -14.62 3.10 -22.52
N ALA A 64 -15.48 3.01 -21.49
CA ALA A 64 -15.33 2.06 -20.40
C ALA A 64 -15.41 0.60 -20.89
N ASN A 65 -16.07 0.35 -22.02
CA ASN A 65 -16.08 -0.97 -22.69
C ASN A 65 -14.72 -1.40 -23.26
N LYS A 66 -13.78 -0.48 -23.42
CA LYS A 66 -12.41 -0.73 -23.91
C LYS A 66 -11.37 -0.66 -22.80
N ALA A 67 -11.77 -0.42 -21.55
CA ALA A 67 -10.86 -0.33 -20.43
C ALA A 67 -10.22 -1.69 -20.12
N GLU A 68 -8.92 -1.70 -19.85
CA GLU A 68 -8.22 -2.91 -19.43
C GLU A 68 -8.71 -3.34 -18.03
N PRO A 69 -9.20 -4.58 -17.84
CA PRO A 69 -9.80 -5.01 -16.57
C PRO A 69 -8.86 -4.92 -15.35
N GLY A 70 -7.55 -5.01 -15.59
CA GLY A 70 -6.48 -4.96 -14.61
C GLY A 70 -5.84 -3.59 -14.42
N ILE A 71 -6.37 -2.49 -14.99
CA ILE A 71 -5.62 -1.22 -15.10
C ILE A 71 -5.18 -0.69 -13.74
N ARG A 72 -5.95 -0.94 -12.69
CA ARG A 72 -5.59 -0.59 -11.31
C ARG A 72 -4.35 -1.35 -10.82
N ARG A 73 -4.22 -2.63 -11.14
CA ARG A 73 -3.04 -3.43 -10.80
C ARG A 73 -1.81 -2.91 -11.56
N LEU A 74 -1.98 -2.61 -12.84
CA LEU A 74 -0.90 -2.05 -13.67
C LEU A 74 -0.43 -0.69 -13.13
N VAL A 75 -1.36 0.24 -12.92
CA VAL A 75 -1.05 1.57 -12.36
C VAL A 75 -0.38 1.44 -11.00
N ASN A 76 -0.85 0.55 -10.11
CA ASN A 76 -0.23 0.36 -8.81
C ASN A 76 1.21 -0.18 -8.92
N GLN A 77 1.44 -1.12 -9.84
CA GLN A 77 2.77 -1.70 -10.09
C GLN A 77 3.75 -0.67 -10.67
N GLU A 78 3.28 0.19 -11.57
CA GLU A 78 4.08 1.28 -12.14
C GLU A 78 4.30 2.39 -11.10
N SER A 79 3.27 2.76 -10.35
CA SER A 79 3.31 3.83 -9.35
C SER A 79 4.14 3.45 -8.12
N SER A 80 4.25 2.16 -7.77
CA SER A 80 5.10 1.73 -6.66
C SER A 80 6.57 2.05 -6.88
N VAL A 81 7.04 2.01 -8.14
CA VAL A 81 8.43 2.38 -8.47
C VAL A 81 8.66 3.88 -8.29
N LEU A 82 7.67 4.70 -8.66
CA LEU A 82 7.76 6.16 -8.55
C LEU A 82 7.63 6.64 -7.09
N ALA A 83 6.85 5.93 -6.27
CA ALA A 83 6.66 6.26 -4.85
C ALA A 83 7.97 6.14 -4.04
N ASP A 84 8.88 5.23 -4.39
CA ASP A 84 10.18 5.10 -3.74
C ASP A 84 11.11 6.28 -4.08
N GLU A 85 11.07 6.82 -5.30
CA GLU A 85 11.85 7.99 -5.70
C GLU A 85 11.41 9.27 -4.95
N ASP A 86 10.09 9.44 -4.78
CA ASP A 86 9.52 10.60 -4.08
C ASP A 86 9.93 10.67 -2.60
N GLN A 87 10.14 9.54 -1.92
CA GLN A 87 10.55 9.54 -0.51
C GLN A 87 11.92 10.19 -0.29
N ILE A 88 12.86 10.01 -1.22
CA ILE A 88 14.20 10.61 -1.12
C ILE A 88 14.10 12.13 -1.25
N PHE A 89 13.32 12.61 -2.22
CA PHE A 89 13.09 14.03 -2.42
C PHE A 89 12.37 14.67 -1.21
N VAL A 90 11.31 14.03 -0.72
CA VAL A 90 10.55 14.49 0.45
C VAL A 90 11.41 14.49 1.71
N ASN A 91 12.22 13.45 1.93
CA ASN A 91 13.16 13.41 3.06
C ASN A 91 14.21 14.53 2.96
N LYS A 92 14.74 14.82 1.77
CA LYS A 92 15.66 15.95 1.57
C LYS A 92 15.01 17.30 1.89
N LEU A 93 13.70 17.44 1.61
CA LEU A 93 12.95 18.65 1.93
C LEU A 93 12.68 18.78 3.44
N ILE A 94 12.20 17.70 4.09
CA ILE A 94 11.87 17.66 5.52
C ILE A 94 13.13 17.84 6.37
N PHE A 95 14.22 17.19 5.99
CA PHE A 95 15.48 17.22 6.73
C PHE A 95 16.50 18.19 6.13
N TRP A 96 16.11 19.22 5.36
CA TRP A 96 17.09 20.11 4.72
C TRP A 96 18.06 20.73 5.74
N VAL A 97 17.56 21.06 6.95
CA VAL A 97 18.34 21.73 8.01
C VAL A 97 19.13 20.72 8.83
N ASP A 98 18.55 19.54 9.02
CA ASP A 98 19.10 18.43 9.81
C ASP A 98 19.86 17.40 8.97
N ASP A 99 20.11 17.70 7.70
CA ASP A 99 21.07 17.02 6.85
C ASP A 99 22.46 17.34 7.41
N LYS A 100 22.73 16.82 8.62
CA LYS A 100 24.06 16.46 9.06
C LYS A 100 24.53 15.56 7.95
N SER A 101 25.19 16.15 6.95
CA SER A 101 25.93 15.48 5.89
C SER A 101 26.53 14.29 6.59
N ASN A 102 25.94 13.10 6.39
CA ASN A 102 26.41 11.91 7.03
C ASN A 102 27.74 11.73 6.31
N PRO A 103 28.86 12.21 6.89
CA PRO A 103 30.08 12.24 6.15
C PRO A 103 30.48 10.79 6.21
N GLY A 104 30.07 10.02 5.20
CA GLY A 104 30.43 8.64 5.06
C GLY A 104 31.91 8.54 5.40
N ILE A 105 32.29 7.51 6.13
CA ILE A 105 33.63 7.35 6.67
C ILE A 105 34.64 7.61 5.54
N VAL A 106 35.35 8.74 5.61
CA VAL A 106 36.26 9.15 4.53
C VAL A 106 37.51 8.30 4.68
N VAL A 107 37.71 7.37 3.75
CA VAL A 107 38.90 6.52 3.70
C VAL A 107 40.09 7.32 3.18
N ASP A 108 41.26 7.16 3.82
CA ASP A 108 42.51 7.75 3.35
C ASP A 108 43.03 6.96 2.15
N ALA A 109 42.85 7.52 0.94
CA ALA A 109 43.21 6.86 -0.31
C ALA A 109 44.67 6.38 -0.37
N LYS A 110 45.62 7.15 0.18
CA LYS A 110 47.05 6.79 0.14
C LYS A 110 47.37 5.64 1.07
N LYS A 111 46.75 5.60 2.25
CA LYS A 111 46.94 4.51 3.21
C LYS A 111 46.22 3.25 2.76
N GLU A 112 45.04 3.39 2.18
CA GLU A 112 44.28 2.25 1.66
C GLU A 112 45.00 1.58 0.49
N GLN A 113 45.58 2.37 -0.43
CA GLN A 113 46.42 1.82 -1.49
C GLN A 113 47.59 1.00 -0.94
N LYS A 114 48.25 1.49 0.11
CA LYS A 114 49.34 0.75 0.77
C LYS A 114 48.86 -0.56 1.40
N ARG A 115 47.69 -0.54 2.07
CA ARG A 115 47.07 -1.74 2.67
C ARG A 115 46.75 -2.79 1.61
N ILE A 116 46.17 -2.38 0.48
CA ILE A 116 45.87 -3.27 -0.64
C ILE A 116 47.15 -3.88 -1.20
N MET A 117 48.19 -3.07 -1.45
CA MET A 117 49.47 -3.57 -1.95
C MET A 117 50.14 -4.54 -0.97
N SER A 118 50.10 -4.27 0.34
CA SER A 118 50.64 -5.21 1.34
C SER A 118 49.86 -6.52 1.39
N ASN A 119 48.52 -6.48 1.31
CA ASN A 119 47.70 -7.69 1.32
C ASN A 119 47.95 -8.54 0.08
N GLN A 120 48.09 -7.90 -1.09
CA GLN A 120 48.47 -8.57 -2.33
C GLN A 120 49.83 -9.25 -2.23
N ALA A 121 50.83 -8.57 -1.65
CA ALA A 121 52.17 -9.14 -1.46
C ALA A 121 52.19 -10.30 -0.45
N LEU A 122 51.32 -10.27 0.56
CA LEU A 122 51.19 -11.29 1.59
C LEU A 122 50.23 -12.44 1.21
N GLY A 123 49.57 -12.37 0.04
CA GLY A 123 48.58 -13.36 -0.39
C GLY A 123 47.28 -13.38 0.43
N LYS A 124 47.00 -12.31 1.18
CA LYS A 124 45.78 -12.17 1.98
C LYS A 124 44.63 -11.60 1.13
N PRO A 125 43.37 -11.93 1.47
CA PRO A 125 42.23 -11.36 0.77
C PRO A 125 42.13 -9.83 0.95
N ILE A 126 41.58 -9.15 -0.05
CA ILE A 126 41.61 -7.68 -0.15
C ILE A 126 40.82 -6.98 0.97
N ASN A 127 39.84 -7.66 1.56
CA ASN A 127 38.99 -7.15 2.63
C ASN A 127 39.58 -7.34 4.04
N GLU A 128 40.78 -7.92 4.17
CA GLU A 128 41.36 -8.20 5.48
C GLU A 128 42.16 -7.02 6.06
N GLY A 129 41.90 -6.69 7.33
CA GLY A 129 42.55 -5.61 8.06
C GLY A 129 41.66 -4.38 8.29
N GLU A 130 42.15 -3.44 9.10
CA GLU A 130 41.45 -2.18 9.38
C GLU A 130 41.55 -1.20 8.19
N ILE A 131 40.41 -0.62 7.81
CA ILE A 131 40.35 0.40 6.75
C ILE A 131 40.84 1.73 7.34
N PRO A 132 41.87 2.38 6.76
CA PRO A 132 42.42 3.61 7.31
C PRO A 132 41.47 4.79 7.05
N GLU A 133 40.91 5.34 8.13
CA GLU A 133 39.97 6.48 8.08
C GLU A 133 40.66 7.83 8.30
N VAL A 134 40.19 8.87 7.62
CA VAL A 134 40.61 10.26 7.82
C VAL A 134 39.87 10.85 9.02
N LYS A 135 40.53 10.87 10.18
CA LYS A 135 40.01 11.58 11.37
C LYS A 135 40.12 13.09 11.18
N ARG A 136 39.03 13.73 10.74
CA ARG A 136 38.93 15.20 10.72
C ARG A 136 38.74 15.70 12.17
N LYS A 137 39.66 16.54 12.66
CA LYS A 137 39.46 17.22 13.96
C LYS A 137 38.24 18.13 13.82
N LYS A 138 37.24 17.99 14.70
CA LYS A 138 36.09 18.90 14.73
C LYS A 138 36.62 20.33 14.93
N ALA A 139 36.38 21.21 13.97
CA ALA A 139 36.62 22.63 14.19
C ALA A 139 35.78 23.06 15.40
N ARG A 140 36.41 23.62 16.43
CA ARG A 140 35.67 24.22 17.54
C ARG A 140 34.91 25.40 16.94
N LYS A 141 33.58 25.33 16.96
CA LYS A 141 32.72 26.46 16.63
C LYS A 141 33.19 27.64 17.50
N GLY A 142 33.70 28.69 16.86
CA GLY A 142 34.11 29.91 17.55
C GLY A 142 32.89 30.53 18.25
N LEU A 143 33.13 31.17 19.39
CA LEU A 143 32.11 31.74 20.29
C LEU A 143 31.40 33.00 19.72
N LEU A 144 31.65 33.37 18.48
CA LEU A 144 31.17 34.61 17.87
C LEU A 144 30.66 34.29 16.47
N ASP A 145 29.39 33.91 16.41
CA ASP A 145 28.60 33.97 15.19
C ASP A 145 27.15 34.22 15.64
N PHE A 146 26.70 35.47 15.50
CA PHE A 146 25.31 35.88 15.64
C PHE A 146 24.66 35.85 14.26
#